data_AF-A0A258H939-F1
#
_entry.id   AF-A0A258H939-F1
#
_cell.length_a   1.000
_cell.length_b   1.000
_cell.length_c   1.000
_cell.angle_alpha   90.00
_cell.angle_beta   90.00
_cell.angle_gamma   90.00
#
_symmetry.space_group_name_H-M   'P 1'
#
loop_
_entity.id
_entity.type
_entity.pdbx_description
1 polymer ?
#
loop_
_entity_poly.entity_id
_entity_poly.type
_entity_poly.pdbx_seq_one_letter_code
_entity_poly.pdbx_strand_id
1 'polypeptide(L)'
;MAFNHYAKIKRILAEQPEGWYIRRIDKPTAAKNFRGETVHYDHYYRIYTADSAPIKYCKFQKIDKLASILNTTEEELPIVEEME
;
A
#
# COMPACT_ATOMS: atom_id res chain seq x y z
N MET A 1 11.69 -1.31 18.58
CA MET A 1 11.67 -1.47 17.10
C MET A 1 10.25 -1.79 16.68
N ALA A 2 9.47 -0.79 16.27
CA ALA A 2 8.11 -1.02 15.83
C ALA A 2 8.14 -1.74 14.46
N PHE A 3 7.38 -2.83 14.33
CA PHE A 3 7.11 -3.46 13.04
C PHE A 3 6.41 -2.45 12.14
N ASN A 4 7.18 -1.68 11.37
CA ASN A 4 6.63 -0.74 10.43
C ASN A 4 6.30 -1.51 9.15
N HIS A 5 5.04 -1.93 9.03
CA HIS A 5 4.47 -2.57 7.84
C HIS A 5 4.94 -1.88 6.54
N TYR A 6 4.96 -0.55 6.52
CA TYR A 6 5.39 0.23 5.36
C TYR A 6 6.90 0.14 5.10
N ALA A 7 7.74 -0.01 6.13
CA ALA A 7 9.17 -0.26 5.93
C ALA A 7 9.41 -1.63 5.29
N LYS A 8 8.57 -2.63 5.60
CA LYS A 8 8.60 -3.93 4.92
C LYS A 8 8.18 -3.78 3.45
N ILE A 9 7.13 -3.02 3.16
CA ILE A 9 6.69 -2.72 1.79
C ILE A 9 7.84 -2.07 1.01
N LYS A 10 8.49 -1.02 1.55
CA LYS A 10 9.63 -0.35 0.89
C LYS A 10 10.75 -1.32 0.53
N ARG A 11 11.09 -2.25 1.42
CA ARG A 11 12.12 -3.27 1.14
C ARG A 11 11.71 -4.21 0.02
N ILE A 12 10.46 -4.68 0.04
CA ILE A 12 9.94 -5.55 -1.02
C ILE A 12 9.96 -4.81 -2.36
N LEU A 13 9.48 -3.56 -2.40
CA LEU A 13 9.46 -2.74 -3.61
C LEU A 13 10.86 -2.50 -4.18
N ALA A 14 11.88 -2.34 -3.33
CA ALA A 14 13.26 -2.18 -3.77
C ALA A 14 13.83 -3.42 -4.49
N GLU A 15 13.23 -4.60 -4.30
CA GLU A 15 13.59 -5.85 -4.99
C GLU A 15 12.71 -6.13 -6.22
N GLN A 16 11.63 -5.35 -6.41
CA GLN A 16 10.75 -5.54 -7.56
C GLN A 16 11.29 -4.82 -8.80
N PRO A 17 11.08 -5.39 -10.00
CA PRO A 17 11.31 -4.66 -11.23
C PRO A 17 10.40 -3.42 -11.31
N GLU A 18 10.84 -2.43 -12.08
CA GLU A 18 10.02 -1.26 -12.39
C GLU A 18 8.70 -1.64 -13.08
N GLY A 19 7.70 -0.77 -12.98
CA GLY A 19 6.36 -1.02 -13.53
C GLY A 19 5.37 -1.67 -12.56
N TRP A 20 5.71 -1.82 -11.28
CA TRP A 20 4.73 -2.09 -10.24
C TRP A 20 3.74 -0.93 -10.11
N TYR A 21 2.51 -1.24 -9.70
CA TYR A 21 1.46 -0.25 -9.55
C TYR A 21 0.63 -0.53 -8.30
N ILE A 22 -0.04 0.51 -7.80
CA ILE A 22 -0.94 0.46 -6.65
C ILE A 22 -2.37 0.49 -7.17
N ARG A 23 -3.21 -0.41 -6.68
CA ARG A 23 -4.65 -0.37 -6.96
C ARG A 23 -5.41 -0.09 -5.68
N ARG A 24 -6.31 0.88 -5.74
CA ARG A 24 -7.32 1.13 -4.70
C ARG A 24 -8.43 0.08 -4.83
N ILE A 25 -8.85 -0.47 -3.71
CA ILE A 25 -9.93 -1.44 -3.61
C ILE A 25 -10.94 -0.88 -2.63
N ASP A 26 -12.08 -0.43 -3.15
CA ASP A 26 -13.20 0.13 -2.38
C ASP A 26 -14.01 -0.98 -1.70
N LYS A 27 -13.34 -1.67 -0.77
CA LYS A 27 -13.96 -2.67 0.10
C LYS A 27 -13.61 -2.34 1.55
N PRO A 28 -14.57 -2.49 2.47
CA PRO A 28 -14.34 -2.22 3.87
C PRO A 28 -13.26 -3.14 4.42
N THR A 29 -12.33 -2.58 5.18
CA THR A 29 -11.30 -3.33 5.89
C THR A 29 -11.16 -2.81 7.30
N ALA A 30 -10.72 -3.68 8.21
CA ALA A 30 -10.37 -3.30 9.57
C ALA A 30 -8.87 -3.59 9.81
N ALA A 31 -8.20 -2.70 10.54
CA ALA A 31 -6.83 -2.91 10.98
C ALA A 31 -6.64 -2.38 12.40
N LYS A 32 -5.81 -3.05 13.20
CA LYS A 32 -5.44 -2.55 14.52
C LYS A 32 -4.42 -1.41 14.40
N ASN A 33 -4.66 -0.31 15.09
CA ASN A 33 -3.69 0.77 15.21
C ASN A 33 -2.61 0.42 16.27
N PHE A 34 -1.63 1.31 16.46
CA PHE A 34 -0.57 1.13 17.47
C PHE A 34 -1.07 1.13 18.92
N ARG A 35 -2.28 1.67 19.17
CA ARG A 35 -2.95 1.64 20.48
C ARG A 35 -3.76 0.36 20.70
N GLY A 36 -3.78 -0.56 19.72
CA GLY A 36 -4.54 -1.80 19.76
C GLY A 36 -6.01 -1.66 19.37
N GLU A 37 -6.47 -0.47 19.01
CA GLU A 37 -7.85 -0.17 18.62
C GLU A 37 -8.07 -0.61 17.17
N THR A 38 -9.25 -1.19 16.90
CA THR A 38 -9.65 -1.57 15.55
C THR A 38 -10.18 -0.33 14.83
N VAL A 39 -9.49 0.06 13.75
CA VAL A 39 -9.91 1.16 12.88
C VAL A 39 -10.52 0.56 11.63
N HIS A 40 -11.71 1.03 11.28
CA HIS A 40 -12.40 0.68 10.06
C HIS A 40 -12.02 1.67 8.95
N TYR A 41 -11.79 1.14 7.76
CA TYR A 41 -11.48 1.90 6.55
C TYR A 41 -12.44 1.46 5.46
N ASP A 42 -12.97 2.40 4.70
CA ASP A 42 -13.90 2.11 3.61
C ASP A 42 -13.22 1.46 2.40
N HIS A 43 -11.91 1.65 2.29
CA HIS A 43 -11.09 1.11 1.21
C HIS A 43 -9.72 0.64 1.72
N TYR A 44 -9.01 -0.09 0.86
CA TYR A 44 -7.61 -0.42 1.05
C TYR A 44 -6.86 -0.43 -0.27
N TYR A 45 -5.55 -0.32 -0.18
CA TYR A 45 -4.65 -0.33 -1.32
C TYR A 45 -3.88 -1.65 -1.36
N ARG A 46 -3.55 -2.08 -2.58
CA ARG A 46 -2.71 -3.24 -2.81
C ARG A 46 -1.74 -2.98 -3.94
N ILE A 47 -0.51 -3.45 -3.79
CA ILE A 47 0.51 -3.32 -4.83
C ILE A 47 0.54 -4.58 -5.68
N TYR A 48 0.63 -4.37 -6.98
CA TYR A 48 0.78 -5.39 -8.01
C TYR A 48 2.11 -5.20 -8.74
N THR A 49 2.67 -6.30 -9.23
CA THR A 49 3.81 -6.26 -10.15
C THR A 49 3.38 -5.79 -11.53
N ALA A 50 4.34 -5.50 -12.41
CA ALA A 50 4.08 -5.21 -13.81
C ALA A 50 3.26 -6.31 -14.52
N ASP A 51 3.43 -7.57 -14.11
CA ASP A 51 2.67 -8.74 -14.61
C ASP A 51 1.25 -8.86 -14.00
N SER A 52 0.76 -7.82 -13.35
CA SER A 52 -0.53 -7.80 -12.64
C SER A 52 -0.65 -8.85 -11.53
N ALA A 53 0.46 -9.34 -10.98
CA ALA A 53 0.45 -10.27 -9.86
C ALA A 53 0.45 -9.52 -8.51
N PRO A 54 -0.40 -9.89 -7.54
CA PRO A 54 -0.43 -9.21 -6.24
C PRO A 54 0.84 -9.50 -5.44
N ILE A 55 1.51 -8.44 -4.99
CA ILE A 55 2.72 -8.56 -4.18
C ILE A 55 2.34 -8.93 -2.74
N LYS A 56 2.94 -10.02 -2.23
CA LYS A 56 2.70 -10.48 -0.85
C LYS A 56 3.15 -9.42 0.16
N TYR A 57 2.41 -9.28 1.25
CA TYR A 57 2.64 -8.29 2.30
C TYR A 57 2.49 -6.81 1.88
N CYS A 58 2.06 -6.53 0.65
CA CYS A 58 1.84 -5.17 0.15
C CYS A 58 0.35 -4.76 0.12
N LYS A 59 -0.43 -5.16 1.13
CA LYS A 59 -1.79 -4.64 1.40
C LYS A 59 -1.70 -3.58 2.50
N PHE A 60 -2.21 -2.38 2.28
CA PHE A 60 -2.13 -1.27 3.24
C PHE A 60 -3.37 -0.36 3.11
N GLN A 61 -3.58 0.54 4.07
CA GLN A 61 -4.75 1.43 4.10
C GLN A 61 -4.38 2.91 3.97
N LYS A 62 -3.15 3.29 4.36
CA LYS A 62 -2.70 4.67 4.44
C LYS A 62 -1.69 4.96 3.33
N ILE A 63 -2.13 5.61 2.27
CA ILE A 63 -1.29 5.92 1.11
C ILE A 63 -0.29 7.04 1.40
N ASP A 64 -0.69 8.04 2.19
CA ASP A 64 0.14 9.07 2.82
C ASP A 64 1.40 8.49 3.46
N LYS A 65 1.24 7.40 4.23
CA LYS A 65 2.36 6.73 4.89
C LYS A 65 3.30 6.03 3.93
N LEU A 66 2.77 5.46 2.85
CA LEU A 66 3.61 4.83 1.82
C LEU A 66 4.41 5.89 1.08
N ALA A 67 3.75 6.97 0.64
CA ALA A 67 4.36 8.11 -0.04
C ALA A 67 5.51 8.70 0.81
N SER A 68 5.24 8.99 2.09
CA SER A 68 6.25 9.50 3.03
C SER A 68 7.47 8.58 3.16
N ILE A 69 7.27 7.25 3.17
CA ILE A 69 8.37 6.29 3.32
C ILE A 69 9.17 6.10 2.02
N LEU A 70 8.51 6.28 0.89
CA LEU A 70 9.14 6.30 -0.43
C LEU A 70 9.78 7.66 -0.76
N ASN A 71 9.63 8.67 0.11
CA ASN A 71 10.08 10.05 -0.11
C ASN A 71 9.48 10.68 -1.39
N THR A 72 8.21 10.41 -1.63
CA THR A 72 7.46 10.87 -2.81
C THR A 72 6.09 11.39 -2.36
N THR A 73 5.32 12.03 -3.25
CA THR A 73 3.95 12.46 -2.96
C THR A 73 2.94 11.39 -3.34
N GLU A 74 1.70 11.50 -2.85
CA GLU A 74 0.63 10.57 -3.22
C GLU A 74 0.29 10.63 -4.72
N GLU A 75 0.48 11.78 -5.34
CA GLU A 75 0.22 12.03 -6.78
C GLU A 75 1.28 11.39 -7.69
N GLU A 76 2.50 11.21 -7.19
CA GLU A 76 3.61 10.56 -7.93
C GLU A 76 3.56 9.04 -7.85
N LEU A 77 2.76 8.48 -6.93
CA LEU A 77 2.61 7.05 -6.81
C LEU A 77 1.85 6.50 -8.04
N PRO A 78 2.25 5.32 -8.57
CA PRO A 78 1.59 4.69 -9.71
C PRO A 78 0.24 4.09 -9.30
N ILE A 79 -0.73 4.93 -8.94
CA ILE A 79 -2.07 4.53 -8.55
C ILE A 79 -2.90 4.35 -9.81
N VAL A 80 -3.37 3.14 -10.07
CA VAL A 80 -4.39 2.88 -11.07
C VAL A 80 -5.75 2.87 -10.38
N GLU A 81 -6.56 3.88 -10.69
CA GLU A 81 -7.99 3.85 -10.43
C GLU A 81 -8.62 3.04 -11.57
N GLU A 82 -9.38 1.99 -11.25
CA GLU A 82 -10.26 1.41 -12.27
C GLU A 82 -11.31 2.47 -12.60
N MET A 83 -11.08 3.19 -13.68
CA MET A 83 -12.16 3.84 -14.40
C MET A 83 -12.98 2.73 -15.06
N GLU A 84 -14.18 2.48 -14.53
CA GLU A 84 -15.24 1.76 -15.26
C GLU A 84 -15.66 2.51 -16.53
#